data_AF-A0A1B6ID45-F1
#
_entry.id   AF-A0A1B6ID45-F1
#
_cell.length_a   1.000
_cell.length_b   1.000
_cell.length_c   1.000
_cell.angle_alpha   90.00
_cell.angle_beta   90.00
_cell.angle_gamma   90.00
#
_symmetry.space_group_name_H-M   'P 1'
#
loop_
_entity.id
_entity.type
_entity.pdbx_description
1 polymer ?
#
loop_
_entity_poly.entity_id
_entity_poly.type
_entity_poly.pdbx_seq_one_letter_code
_entity_poly.pdbx_strand_id
1 'polypeptide(L)'
;EENEQDENDDELPNGDVSKELLTDDNIVDPVEERRTLAERNERLHDQLKMLKQDLAQSRDETKETAMDKIHRENVRQGRDKYKTLREIRKGNTKRRVDQFENM
;
A
#
# COMPACT_ATOMS: atom_id res chain seq x y z
N GLU A 1 21.78 -41.18 -25.33
CA GLU A 1 22.91 -40.34 -25.78
C GLU A 1 23.16 -39.32 -24.68
N GLU A 2 24.36 -39.37 -24.13
CA GLU A 2 24.89 -38.50 -23.07
C GLU A 2 25.37 -37.17 -23.67
N ASN A 3 25.29 -36.11 -22.85
CA ASN A 3 25.98 -34.80 -22.96
C ASN A 3 25.68 -33.98 -24.23
N GLU A 4 25.41 -32.68 -24.13
CA GLU A 4 26.38 -31.67 -23.69
C GLU A 4 25.67 -30.54 -22.92
N GLN A 5 26.04 -30.40 -21.65
CA GLN A 5 25.89 -29.15 -20.91
C GLN A 5 26.93 -28.19 -21.48
N ASP A 6 26.49 -27.26 -22.31
CA ASP A 6 27.34 -26.17 -22.79
C ASP A 6 27.40 -25.11 -21.68
N GLU A 7 28.44 -25.23 -20.85
CA GLU A 7 28.87 -24.23 -19.87
C GLU A 7 29.40 -23.00 -20.62
N ASN A 8 28.49 -22.17 -21.14
CA ASN A 8 28.82 -20.78 -21.46
C ASN A 8 28.63 -19.93 -20.19
N ASP A 9 29.60 -20.06 -19.29
CA ASP A 9 29.86 -19.15 -18.16
C ASP A 9 30.57 -17.89 -18.67
N ASP A 10 29.99 -17.26 -19.70
CA ASP A 10 30.44 -15.97 -20.22
C ASP A 10 29.86 -14.86 -19.32
N GLU A 11 30.68 -14.48 -18.34
CA GLU A 11 30.74 -13.16 -17.72
C GLU A 11 29.38 -12.48 -17.52
N LEU A 12 28.72 -12.72 -16.38
CA LEU A 12 27.66 -11.82 -15.91
C LEU A 12 28.31 -10.53 -15.40
N PRO A 13 28.27 -9.39 -16.13
CA PRO A 13 28.51 -8.12 -15.49
C PRO A 13 27.41 -7.94 -14.44
N ASN A 14 27.82 -7.75 -13.20
CA ASN A 14 26.98 -7.38 -12.07
C ASN A 14 26.15 -6.11 -12.38
N GLY A 15 25.02 -6.25 -13.06
CA GLY A 15 24.17 -5.12 -13.38
C GLY A 15 23.05 -5.49 -14.34
N ASP A 16 21.83 -5.58 -13.79
CA ASP A 16 20.59 -5.38 -14.53
C ASP A 16 20.02 -6.55 -15.36
N VAL A 17 19.94 -7.75 -14.78
CA VAL A 17 18.95 -8.74 -15.24
C VAL A 17 17.61 -8.43 -14.57
N SER A 18 17.00 -7.31 -14.96
CA SER A 18 15.64 -6.96 -14.55
C SER A 18 14.64 -7.89 -15.24
N LYS A 19 14.41 -9.08 -14.67
CA LYS A 19 13.28 -9.93 -15.08
C LYS A 19 11.99 -9.25 -14.63
N GLU A 20 11.31 -8.55 -15.55
CA GLU A 20 9.95 -8.09 -15.29
C GLU A 20 9.07 -9.32 -15.04
N LEU A 21 8.56 -9.42 -13.81
CA LEU A 21 7.62 -10.47 -13.44
C LEU A 21 6.31 -10.20 -14.18
N LEU A 22 6.07 -10.96 -15.25
CA LEU A 22 4.80 -10.94 -15.98
C LEU A 22 3.68 -11.36 -15.03
N THR A 23 2.73 -10.47 -14.79
CA THR A 23 1.46 -10.79 -14.15
C THR A 23 0.52 -11.38 -15.19
N ASP A 24 -0.18 -12.46 -14.85
CA ASP A 24 -1.25 -13.00 -15.70
C ASP A 24 -2.37 -11.96 -15.82
N ASP A 25 -2.63 -11.49 -17.04
CA ASP A 25 -3.64 -10.47 -17.34
C ASP A 25 -5.06 -10.89 -16.95
N ASN A 26 -5.30 -12.19 -16.72
CA ASN A 26 -6.60 -12.70 -16.24
C ASN A 26 -6.81 -12.51 -14.73
N ILE A 27 -5.77 -12.15 -13.98
CA ILE A 27 -5.84 -11.95 -12.52
C ILE A 27 -6.01 -10.46 -12.20
N VAL A 28 -7.20 -10.07 -11.76
CA VAL A 28 -7.50 -8.70 -11.31
C VAL A 28 -7.28 -8.55 -9.80
N ASP A 29 -6.41 -7.63 -9.37
CA ASP A 29 -6.20 -7.34 -7.95
C ASP A 29 -7.46 -6.69 -7.33
N PRO A 30 -8.10 -7.33 -6.33
CA PRO A 30 -9.33 -6.80 -5.73
C PRO A 30 -9.13 -5.45 -5.02
N VAL A 31 -7.90 -5.03 -4.73
CA VAL A 31 -7.59 -3.76 -4.04
C VAL A 31 -7.87 -2.54 -4.92
N GLU A 32 -7.80 -2.68 -6.25
CA GLU A 32 -7.98 -1.56 -7.19
C GLU A 32 -9.37 -0.91 -7.04
N GLU A 33 -10.40 -1.76 -6.96
CA GLU A 33 -11.79 -1.31 -6.84
C GLU A 33 -12.25 -1.14 -5.40
N ARG A 34 -11.52 -1.69 -4.42
CA ARG A 34 -11.99 -1.71 -3.03
C ARG A 34 -12.08 -0.31 -2.43
N ARG A 35 -13.18 -0.08 -1.72
CA ARG A 35 -13.50 1.16 -0.98
C ARG A 35 -13.87 0.82 0.46
N THR A 36 -13.67 1.78 1.36
CA THR A 36 -14.00 1.57 2.78
C THR A 36 -15.51 1.48 2.98
N LEU A 37 -15.96 0.84 4.07
CA LEU A 37 -17.39 0.80 4.37
C LEU A 37 -17.93 2.20 4.66
N ALA A 38 -17.15 3.04 5.35
CA ALA A 38 -17.51 4.42 5.67
C ALA A 38 -17.61 5.33 4.44
N GLU A 39 -16.99 4.96 3.31
CA GLU A 39 -17.11 5.68 2.04
C GLU A 39 -18.37 5.26 1.26
N ARG A 40 -18.75 3.98 1.34
CA ARG A 40 -19.91 3.46 0.58
C ARG A 40 -21.24 3.53 1.34
N ASN A 41 -21.20 3.74 2.65
CA ASN A 41 -22.37 3.74 3.51
C ASN A 41 -22.49 5.11 4.21
N GLU A 42 -23.39 5.95 3.70
CA GLU A 42 -23.67 7.29 4.21
C GLU A 42 -24.08 7.27 5.68
N ARG A 43 -24.96 6.34 6.07
CA ARG A 43 -25.37 6.18 7.47
C ARG A 43 -24.18 5.90 8.38
N LEU A 44 -23.26 5.04 7.97
CA LEU A 44 -22.05 4.77 8.77
C LEU A 44 -21.15 6.01 8.83
N HIS A 45 -21.00 6.74 7.71
CA HIS A 45 -20.23 7.98 7.67
C HIS A 45 -20.76 9.00 8.69
N ASP A 46 -22.07 9.23 8.69
CA ASP A 46 -22.72 10.19 9.57
C ASP A 46 -22.65 9.78 11.03
N GLN A 47 -22.86 8.49 11.33
CA GLN A 47 -22.70 7.95 12.69
C GLN A 47 -21.29 8.17 13.22
N LEU A 48 -20.26 7.93 12.41
CA LEU A 48 -18.87 8.18 12.79
C LEU A 48 -18.58 9.67 12.97
N LYS A 49 -19.19 10.53 12.15
CA LYS A 49 -19.05 11.99 12.24
C LYS A 49 -19.68 12.52 13.54
N MET A 50 -20.89 12.08 13.87
CA MET A 50 -21.57 12.43 15.12
C MET A 50 -20.74 11.98 16.33
N LEU A 51 -20.33 10.71 16.37
CA LEU A 51 -19.55 10.17 17.49
C LEU A 51 -18.22 10.92 17.68
N LYS A 52 -17.57 11.33 16.59
CA LYS A 52 -16.36 12.18 16.67
C LYS A 52 -16.62 13.54 17.29
N GLN A 53 -17.77 14.17 17.00
CA GLN A 53 -18.14 15.46 17.58
C GLN A 53 -18.45 15.33 19.08
N ASP A 54 -19.18 14.29 19.46
CA ASP A 54 -19.56 14.05 20.85
C ASP A 54 -18.33 13.73 21.72
N LEU A 55 -17.44 12.85 21.25
CA LEU A 55 -16.22 12.48 21.96
C LEU A 55 -15.20 13.63 22.03
N ALA A 56 -15.24 14.60 21.11
CA ALA A 56 -14.34 15.74 21.13
C ALA A 56 -14.55 16.64 22.36
N GLN A 57 -15.76 16.67 22.92
CA GLN A 57 -16.09 17.50 24.08
C GLN A 57 -15.47 16.99 25.39
N SER A 58 -15.21 15.68 25.47
CA SER A 58 -14.66 15.02 26.66
C SER A 58 -13.22 14.53 26.48
N ARG A 59 -12.60 14.81 25.33
CA ARG A 59 -11.25 14.35 25.00
C ARG A 59 -10.18 15.11 25.78
N ASP A 60 -9.35 14.37 26.51
CA ASP A 60 -8.12 14.87 27.13
C ASP A 60 -6.95 14.78 26.13
N GLU A 61 -6.49 15.92 25.61
CA GLU A 61 -5.42 15.98 24.60
C GLU A 61 -4.06 15.56 25.13
N THR A 62 -3.84 15.61 26.45
CA THR A 62 -2.57 15.18 27.06
C THR A 62 -2.36 13.68 26.99
N LYS A 63 -3.44 12.91 26.81
CA LYS A 63 -3.43 11.45 26.70
C LYS A 63 -3.39 10.94 25.26
N GLU A 64 -3.18 11.83 24.30
CA GLU A 64 -3.10 11.44 22.90
C GLU A 64 -1.87 10.55 22.62
N THR A 65 -2.10 9.35 22.09
CA THR A 65 -1.02 8.42 21.74
C THR A 65 -0.37 8.77 20.39
N ALA A 66 0.79 8.16 20.11
CA ALA A 66 1.42 8.32 18.80
C ALA A 66 0.53 7.82 17.64
N MET A 67 -0.23 6.74 17.86
CA MET A 67 -1.12 6.18 16.84
C MET A 67 -2.32 7.09 16.56
N ASP A 68 -2.84 7.79 17.57
CA ASP A 68 -3.92 8.76 17.40
C ASP A 68 -3.48 9.93 16.49
N LYS A 69 -2.26 10.42 16.70
CA LYS A 69 -1.66 11.49 15.87
C LYS A 69 -1.54 11.04 14.42
N ILE A 70 -0.98 9.84 14.20
CA ILE A 70 -0.84 9.26 12.86
C ILE A 70 -2.20 9.06 12.20
N HIS A 71 -3.19 8.53 12.92
CA HIS A 71 -4.53 8.33 12.39
C HIS A 71 -5.19 9.66 12.00
N ARG A 72 -5.12 10.67 12.87
CA ARG A 72 -5.67 12.01 12.59
C ARG A 72 -5.03 12.63 11.37
N GLU A 73 -3.71 12.52 11.23
CA GLU A 73 -2.99 13.02 10.07
C GLU A 73 -3.37 12.28 8.78
N ASN A 74 -3.51 10.96 8.83
CA ASN A 74 -3.99 10.17 7.70
C ASN A 74 -5.39 10.60 7.26
N VAL A 75 -6.32 10.78 8.21
CA VAL A 75 -7.68 11.27 7.91
C VAL A 75 -7.64 12.69 7.36
N ARG A 76 -6.80 13.59 7.91
CA ARG A 76 -6.62 14.97 7.43
C ARG A 76 -6.14 15.02 5.98
N GLN A 77 -5.25 14.11 5.59
CA GLN A 77 -4.78 13.96 4.22
C GLN A 77 -5.75 13.19 3.30
N GLY A 78 -6.91 12.76 3.80
CA GLY A 78 -7.87 11.96 3.03
C GLY A 78 -7.40 10.54 2.71
N ARG A 79 -6.40 10.03 3.44
CA ARG A 79 -5.89 8.66 3.30
C ARG A 79 -6.85 7.67 3.97
N ASP A 80 -7.00 6.53 3.32
CA ASP A 80 -7.67 5.37 3.88
C ASP A 80 -6.89 4.10 3.52
N LYS A 81 -7.29 2.97 4.10
CA LYS A 81 -6.59 1.69 3.92
C LYS A 81 -6.38 1.33 2.45
N TYR A 82 -7.39 1.48 1.59
CA TYR A 82 -7.32 1.03 0.20
C TYR A 82 -6.71 2.07 -0.72
N LYS A 83 -6.91 3.37 -0.45
CA LYS A 83 -6.18 4.44 -1.13
C LYS A 83 -4.67 4.34 -0.90
N THR A 84 -4.26 4.12 0.35
CA THR A 84 -2.83 3.95 0.68
C THR A 84 -2.26 2.68 0.06
N LEU A 85 -3.00 1.56 0.07
CA LEU A 85 -2.56 0.34 -0.61
C LEU A 85 -2.33 0.54 -2.11
N ARG A 86 -3.25 1.23 -2.80
CA ARG A 86 -3.06 1.57 -4.22
C ARG A 86 -1.85 2.48 -4.43
N GLU A 87 -1.68 3.49 -3.58
CA GLU A 87 -0.57 4.44 -3.70
C GLU A 87 0.80 3.77 -3.60
N ILE A 88 1.02 2.94 -2.57
CA ILE A 88 2.32 2.27 -2.36
C ILE A 88 2.59 1.13 -3.35
N ARG A 89 1.57 0.69 -4.11
CA ARG A 89 1.68 -0.34 -5.15
C ARG A 89 1.89 0.23 -6.55
N LYS A 90 1.89 1.56 -6.71
CA LYS A 90 2.18 2.19 -8.01
C LYS A 90 3.61 1.90 -8.46
N GLY A 91 3.77 1.78 -9.77
CA GLY A 91 5.05 1.46 -10.40
C GLY A 91 5.33 -0.04 -10.45
N ASN A 92 6.34 -0.41 -11.23
CA ASN A 92 6.74 -1.80 -11.36
C ASN A 92 7.43 -2.31 -10.08
N THR A 93 7.64 -3.64 -10.01
CA THR A 93 8.28 -4.29 -8.86
C THR A 93 9.67 -3.73 -8.59
N LYS A 94 10.49 -3.51 -9.63
CA LYS A 94 11.84 -2.94 -9.49
C LYS A 94 11.82 -1.61 -8.76
N ARG A 95 10.99 -0.66 -9.19
CA ARG A 95 10.91 0.66 -8.55
C ARG A 95 10.57 0.57 -7.06
N ARG A 96 9.66 -0.34 -6.68
CA ARG A 96 9.26 -0.52 -5.26
C ARG A 96 10.38 -1.15 -4.43
N VAL A 97 11.13 -2.09 -5.01
CA VAL A 97 12.32 -2.67 -4.38
C VAL A 97 13.42 -1.61 -4.24
N ASP A 98 13.74 -0.88 -5.32
CA ASP A 98 14.73 0.20 -5.29
C ASP A 98 14.34 1.28 -4.26
N GLN A 99 13.05 1.62 -4.12
CA GLN A 99 12.59 2.54 -3.06
C GLN A 99 12.85 1.97 -1.66
N PHE A 100 12.52 0.71 -1.43
CA PHE A 100 12.71 0.04 -0.14
C PHE A 100 14.19 -0.03 0.28
N GLU A 101 15.09 -0.38 -0.64
CA GLU A 101 16.54 -0.44 -0.37
C GLU A 101 17.16 0.93 -0.05
N ASN A 102 16.47 2.02 -0.40
CA ASN A 102 16.91 3.41 -0.16
C ASN A 102 16.20 4.09 1.04
N MET A 103 15.36 3.39 1.81
CA MET A 103 14.69 3.92 3.01
C MET A 103 15.57 3.82 4.26
#